data_AF-A0A848XQV3-F1
#
_entry.id   AF-A0A848XQV3-F1
#
_cell.length_a   1.000
_cell.length_b   1.000
_cell.length_c   1.000
_cell.angle_alpha   90.00
_cell.angle_beta   90.00
_cell.angle_gamma   90.00
#
_symmetry.space_group_name_H-M   'P 1'
#
loop_
_entity.id
_entity.type
_entity.pdbx_description
1 polymer ?
#
loop_
_entity_poly.entity_id
_entity_poly.type
_entity_poly.pdbx_seq_one_letter_code
_entity_poly.pdbx_strand_id
1 'polypeptide(L)'
;MPHGRWTVELARWSQGENTMTRLRTRFRTRQPMTLLVYRENRFYRALKAMGMQDITVPSPDLDRQYIVRSDRPAIAQSLLIDSIIARSLVALRKGRFEVARERRNLRLSDVSEVRWAASGTIKDAEMLDHAVALVRAGIDGLHRLGAANEPVMDDD
;
A
#
# COMPACT_ATOMS: atom_id res chain seq x y z
N MET A 1 2.75 -19.51 -10.61
CA MET A 1 1.50 -19.17 -11.34
C MET A 1 1.77 -17.90 -12.15
N PRO A 2 1.28 -17.77 -13.39
CA PRO A 2 1.60 -16.59 -14.20
C PRO A 2 0.79 -15.40 -13.69
N HIS A 3 1.44 -14.48 -12.98
CA HIS A 3 0.89 -13.22 -12.43
C HIS A 3 0.71 -12.13 -13.52
N GLY A 4 0.41 -12.54 -14.76
CA GLY A 4 0.71 -11.79 -15.99
C GLY A 4 -0.17 -10.59 -16.33
N ARG A 5 -0.90 -10.00 -15.38
CA ARG A 5 -1.77 -8.84 -15.68
C ARG A 5 -1.35 -7.52 -15.02
N TRP A 6 -0.60 -7.57 -13.91
CA TRP A 6 -0.25 -6.39 -13.13
C TRP A 6 1.23 -6.06 -13.22
N THR A 7 1.56 -4.89 -13.74
CA THR A 7 2.93 -4.36 -13.75
C THR A 7 3.18 -3.57 -12.47
N VAL A 8 4.28 -3.87 -11.78
CA VAL A 8 4.75 -3.07 -10.65
C VAL A 8 5.86 -2.16 -11.14
N GLU A 9 5.63 -0.86 -11.09
CA GLU A 9 6.60 0.16 -11.42
C GLU A 9 7.46 0.47 -10.20
N LEU A 10 8.78 0.47 -10.38
CA LEU A 10 9.74 1.03 -9.42
C LEU A 10 10.11 2.44 -9.88
N ALA A 11 9.83 3.43 -9.03
CA ALA A 11 10.22 4.80 -9.25
C ALA A 11 11.13 5.29 -8.12
N ARG A 12 12.21 5.96 -8.50
CA ARG A 12 13.02 6.79 -7.61
C ARG A 12 12.78 8.24 -7.95
N TRP A 13 12.47 9.07 -6.96
CA TRP A 13 12.36 10.50 -7.16
C TRP A 13 13.11 11.25 -6.06
N SER A 14 13.68 12.40 -6.43
CA SER A 14 14.42 13.27 -5.52
C SER A 14 13.77 14.66 -5.53
N GLN A 15 13.52 15.22 -4.36
CA GLN A 15 13.08 16.61 -4.19
C GLN A 15 14.07 17.31 -3.24
N GLY A 16 14.94 18.14 -3.83
CA GLY A 16 16.11 18.68 -3.11
C GLY A 16 17.02 17.53 -2.63
N GLU A 17 17.38 17.53 -1.35
CA GLU A 17 18.20 16.48 -0.73
C GLU A 17 17.42 15.20 -0.41
N ASN A 18 16.08 15.25 -0.47
CA ASN A 18 15.25 14.11 -0.11
C ASN A 18 15.09 13.17 -1.31
N THR A 19 15.71 11.99 -1.22
CA THR A 19 15.42 10.88 -2.12
C THR A 19 14.27 10.04 -1.56
N MET A 20 13.41 9.52 -2.42
CA MET A 20 12.36 8.58 -2.03
C MET A 20 12.22 7.46 -3.06
N THR A 21 12.06 6.24 -2.54
CA THR A 21 11.75 5.04 -3.32
C THR A 21 10.26 4.79 -3.27
N ARG A 22 9.65 4.49 -4.41
CA ARG A 22 8.23 4.15 -4.52
C ARG A 22 8.06 2.96 -5.46
N LEU A 23 7.30 1.98 -5.01
CA LEU A 23 6.74 0.93 -5.87
C LEU A 23 5.25 1.12 -5.97
N ARG A 24 4.69 0.94 -7.17
CA ARG A 24 3.27 1.11 -7.38
C ARG A 24 2.74 0.24 -8.50
N THR A 25 1.42 0.03 -8.49
CA THR A 25 0.68 -0.42 -9.65
C THR A 25 -0.65 0.31 -9.71
N ARG A 26 -1.12 0.57 -10.92
CA ARG A 26 -2.35 1.31 -11.21
C ARG A 26 -3.43 0.38 -11.73
N PHE A 27 -4.66 0.67 -11.33
CA PHE A 27 -5.80 -0.14 -11.69
C PHE A 27 -7.06 0.70 -11.83
N ARG A 28 -8.00 0.24 -12.67
CA ARG A 28 -9.33 0.83 -12.76
C ARG A 28 -10.26 0.24 -11.72
N THR A 29 -11.10 1.11 -11.16
CA THR A 29 -12.18 0.75 -10.24
C THR A 29 -13.31 1.76 -10.29
N ARG A 30 -14.55 1.27 -10.23
CA ARG A 30 -15.75 2.13 -10.10
C ARG A 30 -16.02 2.52 -8.65
N GLN A 31 -15.35 1.88 -7.70
CA GLN A 31 -15.53 2.09 -6.27
C GLN A 31 -14.16 2.35 -5.63
N PRO A 32 -13.58 3.56 -5.84
CA PRO A 32 -12.29 3.89 -5.26
C PRO A 32 -12.34 3.77 -3.74
N MET A 33 -11.21 3.41 -3.15
CA MET A 33 -11.05 3.37 -1.71
C MET A 33 -9.75 4.04 -1.30
N THR A 34 -9.73 4.49 -0.06
CA THR A 34 -8.55 4.99 0.61
C THR A 34 -8.13 3.96 1.62
N LEU A 35 -6.89 3.50 1.57
CA LEU A 35 -6.23 2.73 2.62
C LEU A 35 -4.87 3.36 2.87
N LEU A 36 -4.52 3.56 4.13
CA LEU A 36 -3.21 4.02 4.53
C LEU A 36 -2.73 3.18 5.72
N VAL A 37 -1.55 2.58 5.55
CA VAL A 37 -0.88 1.76 6.54
C VAL A 37 0.55 2.27 6.70
N TYR A 38 0.91 2.69 7.90
CA TYR A 38 2.26 3.16 8.19
C TYR A 38 2.65 2.86 9.62
N ARG A 39 3.95 2.70 9.84
CA ARG A 39 4.50 2.43 11.16
C ARG A 39 4.52 3.72 11.99
N GLU A 40 3.89 3.73 13.15
CA GLU A 40 4.03 4.82 14.12
C GLU A 40 5.39 4.74 14.83
N ASN A 41 5.99 5.88 15.14
CA ASN A 41 7.27 5.94 15.86
C ASN A 41 7.04 6.28 17.34
N ARG A 42 7.38 5.33 18.22
CA ARG A 42 7.75 5.49 19.65
C ARG A 42 6.74 6.02 20.69
N PHE A 43 5.48 6.32 20.37
CA PHE A 43 4.48 6.69 21.39
C PHE A 43 3.17 5.91 21.23
N TYR A 44 3.18 4.62 21.57
CA TYR A 44 2.04 3.73 21.33
C TYR A 44 0.99 3.74 22.45
N ARG A 45 -0.28 3.63 22.02
CA ARG A 45 -1.59 3.65 22.69
C ARG A 45 -2.30 5.00 22.79
N ALA A 46 -1.66 6.05 23.30
CA ALA A 46 -2.37 7.33 23.53
C ALA A 46 -2.88 7.96 22.23
N LEU A 47 -2.06 8.01 21.18
CA LEU A 47 -2.44 8.63 19.90
C LEU A 47 -3.50 7.83 19.13
N LYS A 48 -3.47 6.49 19.23
CA LYS A 48 -4.54 5.64 18.69
C LYS A 48 -5.87 5.83 19.40
N ALA A 49 -5.84 5.95 20.73
CA ALA A 49 -7.02 6.26 21.53
C ALA A 49 -7.57 7.67 21.23
N MET A 50 -6.76 8.58 20.67
CA MET A 50 -7.18 9.91 20.19
C MET A 50 -7.72 9.89 18.74
N GLY A 51 -8.06 8.72 18.18
CA GLY A 51 -8.75 8.62 16.89
C GLY A 51 -7.83 8.62 15.65
N MET A 52 -6.54 8.34 15.80
CA MET A 52 -5.62 8.24 14.65
C MET A 52 -5.74 6.94 13.85
N GLN A 53 -6.41 5.91 14.39
CA GLN A 53 -6.66 4.64 13.71
C GLN A 53 -8.15 4.48 13.49
N ASP A 54 -8.54 4.23 12.25
CA ASP A 54 -9.95 4.08 11.88
C ASP A 54 -10.39 2.61 11.97
N ILE A 55 -9.44 1.65 11.99
CA ILE A 55 -9.71 0.21 11.80
C ILE A 55 -8.79 -0.65 12.64
N THR A 56 -9.34 -1.55 13.46
CA THR A 56 -8.58 -2.62 14.12
C THR A 56 -8.17 -3.71 13.12
N VAL A 57 -6.89 -4.06 13.10
CA VAL A 57 -6.37 -5.11 12.22
C VAL A 57 -6.48 -6.48 12.91
N PRO A 58 -6.91 -7.55 12.22
CA PRO A 58 -7.03 -8.89 12.81
C PRO A 58 -5.70 -9.50 13.29
N SER A 59 -4.57 -9.00 12.78
CA SER A 59 -3.23 -9.42 13.21
C SER A 59 -2.75 -8.54 14.38
N PRO A 60 -2.57 -9.10 15.59
CA PRO A 60 -2.18 -8.32 16.77
C PRO A 60 -0.84 -7.60 16.61
N ASP A 61 0.11 -8.20 15.88
CA ASP A 61 1.43 -7.60 15.67
C ASP A 61 1.37 -6.40 14.72
N LEU A 62 0.53 -6.47 13.69
CA LEU A 62 0.27 -5.33 12.83
C LEU A 62 -0.51 -4.25 13.56
N ASP A 63 -1.57 -4.63 14.27
CA ASP A 63 -2.41 -3.69 15.01
C ASP A 63 -1.63 -2.97 16.10
N ARG A 64 -0.62 -3.60 16.69
CA ARG A 64 0.27 -2.95 17.67
C ARG A 64 1.32 -2.04 17.04
N GLN A 65 1.73 -2.27 15.79
CA GLN A 65 2.90 -1.61 15.19
C GLN A 65 2.58 -0.68 14.03
N TYR A 66 1.34 -0.66 13.55
CA TYR A 66 0.93 0.15 12.41
C TYR A 66 -0.35 0.91 12.74
N ILE A 67 -0.44 2.14 12.24
CA ILE A 67 -1.70 2.85 12.14
C ILE A 67 -2.34 2.44 10.82
N VAL A 68 -3.62 2.08 10.87
CA VAL A 68 -4.42 1.71 9.69
C VAL A 68 -5.63 2.61 9.59
N ARG A 69 -5.78 3.22 8.42
CA ARG A 69 -6.88 4.13 8.10
C ARG A 69 -7.50 3.74 6.77
N SER A 70 -8.82 3.57 6.71
CA SER A 70 -9.52 3.35 5.44
C SER A 70 -10.98 3.75 5.54
N ASP A 71 -11.52 4.18 4.40
CA ASP A 71 -12.95 4.43 4.17
C ASP A 71 -13.75 3.15 3.88
N ARG A 72 -13.09 2.00 3.71
CA ARG A 72 -13.72 0.69 3.53
C ARG A 72 -13.14 -0.36 4.50
N PRO A 73 -13.51 -0.32 5.80
CA PRO A 73 -12.92 -1.17 6.83
C PRO A 73 -12.93 -2.67 6.54
N ALA A 74 -14.05 -3.21 6.03
CA ALA A 74 -14.16 -4.64 5.76
C ALA A 74 -13.16 -5.12 4.69
N ILE A 75 -12.95 -4.34 3.63
CA ILE A 75 -11.99 -4.66 2.56
C ILE A 75 -10.57 -4.52 3.09
N ALA A 76 -10.28 -3.45 3.82
CA ALA A 76 -8.96 -3.22 4.42
C ALA A 76 -8.58 -4.34 5.40
N GLN A 77 -9.49 -4.77 6.28
CA GLN A 77 -9.26 -5.89 7.19
C GLN A 77 -9.00 -7.19 6.42
N SER A 78 -9.85 -7.50 5.42
CA SER A 78 -9.69 -8.71 4.59
C SER A 78 -8.37 -8.73 3.85
N LEU A 79 -7.91 -7.57 3.35
CA LEU A 79 -6.62 -7.42 2.68
C LEU A 79 -5.47 -7.65 3.67
N LEU A 80 -5.55 -7.09 4.88
CA LEU A 80 -4.47 -7.16 5.88
C LEU A 80 -4.38 -8.50 6.61
N ILE A 81 -5.32 -9.42 6.41
CA ILE A 81 -5.20 -10.83 6.84
C ILE A 81 -4.20 -11.59 5.94
N ASP A 82 -3.92 -11.11 4.73
CA ASP A 82 -2.96 -11.76 3.84
C ASP A 82 -1.56 -11.82 4.47
N SER A 83 -1.07 -13.05 4.64
CA SER A 83 0.20 -13.30 5.32
C SER A 83 1.41 -12.70 4.60
N ILE A 84 1.35 -12.53 3.27
CA ILE A 84 2.43 -11.89 2.50
C ILE A 84 2.46 -10.40 2.83
N ILE A 85 1.30 -9.74 2.84
CA ILE A 85 1.19 -8.32 3.20
C ILE A 85 1.70 -8.10 4.63
N ALA A 86 1.24 -8.92 5.58
CA ALA A 86 1.67 -8.81 6.97
C ALA A 86 3.18 -8.99 7.14
N ARG A 87 3.77 -10.05 6.57
CA ARG A 87 5.21 -10.32 6.65
C ARG A 87 6.02 -9.20 5.99
N SER A 88 5.63 -8.75 4.79
CA SER A 88 6.36 -7.69 4.09
C SER A 88 6.30 -6.35 4.80
N LEU A 89 5.15 -5.98 5.39
CA LEU A 89 5.06 -4.76 6.20
C LEU A 89 6.04 -4.79 7.37
N VAL A 90 6.09 -5.89 8.12
CA VAL A 90 7.01 -6.08 9.25
C VAL A 90 8.48 -6.04 8.81
N ALA A 91 8.82 -6.73 7.70
CA ALA A 91 10.18 -6.81 7.17
C ALA A 91 10.72 -5.45 6.70
N LEU A 92 9.88 -4.64 6.02
CA LEU A 92 10.30 -3.34 5.49
C LEU A 92 10.61 -2.33 6.59
N ARG A 93 10.02 -2.50 7.79
CA ARG A 93 10.20 -1.71 9.02
C ARG A 93 9.93 -0.20 8.92
N LYS A 94 9.88 0.38 7.72
CA LYS A 94 9.72 1.79 7.38
C LYS A 94 8.89 1.92 6.09
N GLY A 95 8.38 3.12 5.86
CA GLY A 95 7.56 3.45 4.71
C GLY A 95 6.06 3.37 4.99
N ARG A 96 5.29 3.68 3.96
CA ARG A 96 3.83 3.66 3.96
C ARG A 96 3.33 2.79 2.83
N PHE A 97 2.33 1.98 3.12
CA PHE A 97 1.55 1.25 2.14
C PHE A 97 0.19 1.93 2.00
N GLU A 98 -0.23 2.19 0.76
CA GLU A 98 -1.40 3.02 0.49
C GLU A 98 -2.16 2.52 -0.73
N VAL A 99 -3.49 2.60 -0.64
CA VAL A 99 -4.42 2.51 -1.78
C VAL A 99 -5.13 3.84 -1.86
N ALA A 100 -5.09 4.50 -3.01
CA ALA A 100 -5.76 5.77 -3.20
C ALA A 100 -6.08 6.02 -4.67
N ARG A 101 -7.12 6.82 -4.92
CA ARG A 101 -7.43 7.36 -6.25
C ARG A 101 -6.24 8.16 -6.79
N GLU A 102 -5.96 8.05 -8.09
CA GLU A 102 -5.03 8.95 -8.77
C GLU A 102 -5.60 10.38 -8.72
N ARG A 103 -4.83 11.31 -8.15
CA ARG A 103 -5.27 12.71 -7.95
C ARG A 103 -4.55 13.69 -8.87
N ARG A 104 -3.49 13.27 -9.55
CA ARG A 104 -2.68 14.15 -10.40
C ARG A 104 -3.33 14.44 -11.74
N ASN A 105 -4.15 13.52 -12.24
CA ASN A 105 -4.85 13.66 -13.52
C ASN A 105 -6.35 13.51 -13.31
N LEU A 106 -7.09 14.62 -13.40
CA LEU A 106 -8.55 14.64 -13.25
C LEU A 106 -9.28 13.78 -14.30
N ARG A 107 -8.63 13.50 -15.45
CA ARG A 107 -9.17 12.61 -16.49
C ARG A 107 -9.12 11.13 -16.11
N LEU A 108 -8.27 10.75 -15.15
CA LEU A 108 -8.11 9.37 -14.66
C LEU A 108 -9.00 9.13 -13.44
N SER A 109 -10.27 9.52 -13.56
CA SER A 109 -11.21 9.55 -12.44
C SER A 109 -11.56 8.15 -11.92
N ASP A 110 -11.43 7.12 -12.74
CA ASP A 110 -11.65 5.71 -12.42
C ASP A 110 -10.35 4.98 -12.06
N VAL A 111 -9.20 5.66 -12.04
CA VAL A 111 -7.91 5.04 -11.74
C VAL A 111 -7.57 5.22 -10.27
N SER A 112 -7.15 4.11 -9.66
CA SER A 112 -6.54 4.08 -8.34
C SER A 112 -5.15 3.44 -8.42
N GLU A 113 -4.35 3.71 -7.40
CA GLU A 113 -2.98 3.23 -7.25
C GLU A 113 -2.89 2.48 -5.92
N VAL A 114 -2.26 1.30 -5.95
CA VAL A 114 -1.72 0.68 -4.74
C VAL A 114 -0.21 0.85 -4.76
N ARG A 115 0.35 1.31 -3.66
CA ARG A 115 1.76 1.69 -3.58
C ARG A 115 2.38 1.40 -2.23
N TRP A 116 3.69 1.23 -2.27
CA TRP A 116 4.55 1.38 -1.11
C TRP A 116 5.57 2.49 -1.38
N ALA A 117 5.85 3.33 -0.38
CA ALA A 117 6.86 4.38 -0.50
C ALA A 117 7.62 4.61 0.81
N ALA A 118 8.92 4.87 0.70
CA ALA A 118 9.78 5.22 1.83
C ALA A 118 10.86 6.24 1.44
N SER A 119 11.22 7.10 2.40
CA SER A 119 12.37 8.00 2.25
C SER A 119 13.68 7.20 2.14
N GLY A 120 14.57 7.68 1.29
CA GLY A 120 15.83 7.04 0.94
C GLY A 120 15.76 6.15 -0.31
N THR A 121 16.89 5.51 -0.59
CA THR A 121 17.02 4.48 -1.63
C THR A 121 17.10 3.12 -0.97
N ILE A 122 16.25 2.18 -1.38
CA ILE A 122 16.46 0.77 -1.03
C ILE A 122 17.70 0.30 -1.79
N LYS A 123 18.74 -0.12 -1.04
CA LYS A 123 19.97 -0.71 -1.60
C LYS A 123 20.05 -2.22 -1.39
N ASP A 124 19.19 -2.74 -0.52
CA ASP A 124 19.13 -4.13 -0.13
C ASP A 124 18.12 -4.86 -1.03
N ALA A 125 18.56 -5.92 -1.70
CA ALA A 125 17.73 -6.67 -2.63
C ALA A 125 16.57 -7.38 -1.93
N GLU A 126 16.79 -7.93 -0.73
CA GLU A 126 15.76 -8.60 0.06
C GLU A 126 14.67 -7.59 0.49
N MET A 127 15.07 -6.38 0.89
CA MET A 127 14.11 -5.30 1.16
C MET A 127 13.31 -4.91 -0.09
N LEU A 128 13.94 -4.90 -1.27
CA LEU A 128 13.24 -4.60 -2.51
C LEU A 128 12.22 -5.71 -2.83
N ASP A 129 12.59 -6.97 -2.66
CA ASP A 129 11.70 -8.12 -2.86
C ASP A 129 10.48 -8.06 -1.94
N HIS A 130 10.67 -7.69 -0.66
CA HIS A 130 9.55 -7.47 0.25
C HIS A 130 8.63 -6.33 -0.20
N ALA A 131 9.19 -5.24 -0.72
CA ALA A 131 8.39 -4.11 -1.22
C ALA A 131 7.62 -4.47 -2.49
N VAL A 132 8.23 -5.22 -3.41
CA VAL A 132 7.56 -5.77 -4.61
C VAL A 132 6.45 -6.73 -4.20
N ALA A 133 6.75 -7.68 -3.30
CA ALA A 133 5.78 -8.65 -2.81
C ALA A 133 4.59 -7.97 -2.12
N LEU A 134 4.82 -6.90 -1.37
CA LEU A 134 3.77 -6.12 -0.73
C LEU A 134 2.81 -5.50 -1.74
N VAL A 135 3.32 -4.84 -2.78
CA VAL A 135 2.50 -4.22 -3.82
C VAL A 135 1.75 -5.28 -4.64
N ARG A 136 2.42 -6.38 -4.98
CA ARG A 136 1.80 -7.51 -5.71
C ARG A 136 0.68 -8.17 -4.92
N ALA A 137 0.93 -8.54 -3.67
CA ALA A 137 -0.09 -9.11 -2.81
C ALA A 137 -1.24 -8.12 -2.57
N GLY A 138 -0.93 -6.83 -2.47
CA GLY A 138 -1.90 -5.74 -2.40
C GLY A 138 -2.86 -5.73 -3.59
N ILE A 139 -2.34 -5.67 -4.83
CA ILE A 139 -3.20 -5.63 -6.02
C ILE A 139 -3.96 -6.95 -6.23
N ASP A 140 -3.31 -8.09 -6.00
CA ASP A 140 -3.96 -9.39 -6.14
C ASP A 140 -5.10 -9.54 -5.12
N GLY A 141 -4.88 -9.09 -3.87
CA GLY A 141 -5.90 -9.07 -2.84
C GLY A 141 -7.06 -8.13 -3.16
N LEU A 142 -6.78 -6.91 -3.61
CA LEU A 142 -7.81 -5.97 -4.04
C LEU A 142 -8.63 -6.50 -5.23
N HIS A 143 -7.99 -7.20 -6.16
CA HIS A 143 -8.67 -7.84 -7.29
C HIS A 143 -9.60 -8.96 -6.82
N ARG A 144 -9.12 -9.86 -5.95
CA ARG A 144 -9.95 -10.94 -5.35
C ARG A 144 -11.14 -10.40 -4.57
N LEU A 145 -10.98 -9.25 -3.91
CA LEU A 145 -12.04 -8.59 -3.12
C LEU A 145 -12.96 -7.71 -3.98
N GLY A 146 -12.78 -7.67 -5.30
CA GLY A 146 -13.60 -6.87 -6.22
C GLY A 146 -13.35 -5.35 -6.16
N ALA A 147 -12.29 -4.91 -5.47
CA ALA A 147 -11.90 -3.50 -5.35
C ALA A 147 -11.02 -3.01 -6.51
N ALA A 148 -10.36 -3.93 -7.23
CA ALA A 148 -9.59 -3.65 -8.45
C ALA A 148 -10.09 -4.50 -9.63
N ASN A 149 -10.40 -3.87 -10.77
CA ASN A 149 -11.04 -4.56 -11.89
C ASN A 149 -10.07 -4.84 -13.05
N GLU A 150 -9.31 -3.83 -13.47
CA GLU A 150 -8.48 -3.89 -14.67
C GLU A 150 -7.14 -3.18 -14.46
N PRO A 151 -6.05 -3.68 -15.06
CA PRO A 151 -4.79 -2.95 -15.12
C PRO A 151 -4.95 -1.68 -15.94
N VAL A 152 -4.24 -0.63 -15.51
CA VAL A 152 -3.95 0.49 -16.38
C VAL A 152 -2.64 0.18 -17.09
N MET A 153 -2.71 0.02 -18.40
CA MET A 153 -1.52 0.07 -19.24
C MET A 153 -1.20 1.55 -19.42
N ASP A 154 0.04 1.96 -19.14
CA ASP A 154 0.49 3.27 -19.60
C ASP A 154 0.58 3.15 -21.15
N ASP A 155 -0.38 3.74 -21.85
CA ASP A 155 -0.22 4.03 -23.27
C ASP A 155 0.83 5.16 -23.36
N ASP A 156 1.91 4.93 -24.10
CA ASP A 156 3.00 5.90 -24.37
C ASP A 156 2.49 7.30 -24.77
#